data_AF-A0A7V7N2N7-F1
#
_entry.id   AF-A0A7V7N2N7-F1
#
_cell.length_a   1.000
_cell.length_b   1.000
_cell.length_c   1.000
_cell.angle_alpha   90.00
_cell.angle_beta   90.00
_cell.angle_gamma   90.00
#
_symmetry.space_group_name_H-M   'P 1'
#
loop_
_entity.id
_entity.type
_entity.pdbx_description
1 polymer ?
#
loop_
_entity_poly.entity_id
_entity_poly.type
_entity_poly.pdbx_seq_one_letter_code
_entity_poly.pdbx_strand_id
1 'polypeptide(L)'
;MAKQKAQKLSADDKIKLIEAKYCIEDKKPVDIEELSYTHKLYLLAIFRVLTDESFDSILPLTEIPSGKLLSPSRYMDRNIMDCLNSKNIILVDPNSNTDAFEFEDNKCVGFDIAAVKWLVNISDKDEEKLSVASCYTLIFKDLTNYFPTSNEERRKVISFTMNLAFNEALSYLLHKCSKLNYEFKFGNKTHLFLSQLIASLAVSDICSIIDKAVDEDYLFITRSNSGNNYGSTVSDRLLNLGELAIRDNSQIRHSKRNECLPRSELSKIFYELIHDGDDEGFTECPAEFWKNNLVASYTAEA
;
A
#
# COMPACT_ATOMS: atom_id res chain seq x y z
N MET A 1 -50.53 -2.18 9.15
CA MET A 1 -49.08 -2.00 9.27
C MET A 1 -48.55 -1.57 7.91
N ALA A 2 -48.22 -0.29 7.76
CA ALA A 2 -47.73 0.27 6.50
C ALA A 2 -46.26 -0.07 6.33
N LYS A 3 -45.89 -0.71 5.21
CA LYS A 3 -44.51 -0.72 4.72
C LYS A 3 -44.11 0.74 4.46
N GLN A 4 -43.26 1.31 5.32
CA GLN A 4 -42.56 2.56 5.00
C GLN A 4 -41.81 2.34 3.69
N LYS A 5 -42.24 3.01 2.62
CA LYS A 5 -41.41 3.18 1.43
C LYS A 5 -40.17 3.94 1.89
N ALA A 6 -38.99 3.31 1.80
CA ALA A 6 -37.73 4.03 1.90
C ALA A 6 -37.78 5.19 0.89
N GLN A 7 -37.84 6.41 1.40
CA GLN A 7 -37.88 7.61 0.58
C GLN A 7 -36.49 7.73 -0.06
N LYS A 8 -36.43 7.61 -1.39
CA LYS A 8 -35.15 7.71 -2.11
C LYS A 8 -34.68 9.17 -1.98
N LEU A 9 -33.56 9.39 -1.27
CA LEU A 9 -32.92 10.70 -1.14
C LEU A 9 -32.70 11.32 -2.52
N SER A 10 -33.01 12.60 -2.67
CA SER A 10 -32.65 13.35 -3.88
C SER A 10 -31.14 13.59 -3.92
N ALA A 11 -30.60 13.92 -5.10
CA ALA A 11 -29.17 14.23 -5.24
C ALA A 11 -28.76 15.44 -4.37
N ASP A 12 -29.59 16.48 -4.35
CA ASP A 12 -29.34 17.69 -3.55
C ASP A 12 -29.37 17.42 -2.04
N ASP A 13 -30.26 16.52 -1.59
CA ASP A 13 -30.31 16.12 -0.18
C ASP A 13 -29.07 15.32 0.22
N LYS A 14 -28.56 14.45 -0.67
CA LYS A 14 -27.31 13.72 -0.44
C LYS A 14 -26.13 14.66 -0.26
N ILE A 15 -25.98 15.65 -1.14
CA ILE A 15 -24.89 16.64 -1.10
C ILE A 15 -24.89 17.36 0.26
N LYS A 16 -26.05 17.88 0.69
CA LYS A 16 -26.17 18.57 1.99
C LYS A 16 -25.79 17.68 3.17
N LEU A 17 -26.16 16.40 3.13
CA LEU A 17 -25.81 15.45 4.20
C LEU A 17 -24.31 15.12 4.21
N ILE A 18 -23.66 15.06 3.04
CA ILE A 18 -22.21 14.86 2.91
C ILE A 18 -21.48 16.09 3.46
N GLU A 19 -21.82 17.29 3.00
CA GLU A 19 -21.22 18.55 3.44
C GLU A 19 -21.34 18.73 4.96
N ALA A 20 -22.51 18.44 5.52
CA ALA A 20 -22.73 18.55 6.96
C ALA A 20 -21.87 17.56 7.78
N LYS A 21 -21.58 16.36 7.25
CA LYS A 21 -20.78 15.35 7.96
C LYS A 21 -19.28 15.55 7.78
N TYR A 22 -18.84 15.90 6.58
CA TYR A 22 -17.44 16.01 6.19
C TYR A 22 -16.98 17.48 6.07
N CYS A 23 -17.64 18.39 6.80
CA CYS A 23 -17.25 19.80 6.84
C CYS A 23 -15.76 19.97 7.18
N ILE A 24 -15.08 20.77 6.36
CA ILE A 24 -13.62 20.97 6.40
C ILE A 24 -13.19 22.27 7.10
N GLU A 25 -14.13 23.19 7.33
CA GLU A 25 -13.87 24.55 7.85
C GLU A 25 -13.26 24.53 9.25
N ASP A 26 -13.74 23.64 10.12
CA ASP A 26 -13.28 23.53 11.51
C ASP A 26 -12.09 22.56 11.69
N LYS A 27 -11.56 21.98 10.60
CA LYS A 27 -10.47 21.01 10.68
C LYS A 27 -9.12 21.72 10.75
N LYS A 28 -8.50 21.68 11.94
CA LYS A 28 -7.13 22.16 12.14
C LYS A 28 -6.18 21.37 11.22
N PRO A 29 -5.33 22.05 10.43
CA PRO A 29 -4.27 21.38 9.69
C PRO A 29 -3.23 20.75 10.62
N VAL A 30 -2.61 19.67 10.14
CA VAL A 30 -1.48 19.01 10.78
C VAL A 30 -0.20 19.73 10.38
N ASP A 31 0.65 20.10 11.33
CA ASP A 31 1.93 20.72 10.98
C ASP A 31 2.83 19.71 10.25
N ILE A 32 3.50 20.15 9.19
CA ILE A 32 4.37 19.30 8.37
C ILE A 32 5.52 18.67 9.17
N GLU A 33 5.97 19.32 10.25
CA GLU A 33 7.00 18.81 11.14
C GLU A 33 6.50 17.67 12.03
N GLU A 34 5.17 17.55 12.24
CA GLU A 34 4.56 16.43 12.96
C GLU A 34 4.43 15.17 12.08
N LEU A 35 4.63 15.30 10.77
CA LEU A 35 4.55 14.16 9.86
C LEU A 35 5.76 13.26 10.01
N SER A 36 5.51 12.01 10.42
CA SER A 36 6.54 10.97 10.37
C SER A 36 7.10 10.78 8.97
N TYR A 37 8.34 10.30 8.89
CA TYR A 37 9.02 9.92 7.65
C TYR A 37 8.14 9.04 6.74
N THR A 38 7.44 8.06 7.30
CA THR A 38 6.54 7.18 6.54
C THR A 38 5.32 7.90 5.97
N HIS A 39 4.76 8.87 6.69
CA HIS A 39 3.64 9.68 6.16
C HIS A 39 4.10 10.51 4.97
N LYS A 40 5.30 11.10 5.07
CA LYS A 40 5.93 11.87 3.99
C LYS A 40 6.14 11.00 2.74
N LEU A 41 6.65 9.77 2.90
CA LEU A 41 6.77 8.79 1.80
C LEU A 41 5.42 8.49 1.13
N TYR A 42 4.38 8.23 1.93
CA TYR A 42 3.05 7.95 1.42
C TYR A 42 2.47 9.12 0.62
N LEU A 43 2.56 10.34 1.16
CA LEU A 43 2.07 11.53 0.48
C LEU A 43 2.82 11.78 -0.83
N LEU A 44 4.15 11.65 -0.83
CA LEU A 44 4.92 11.83 -2.06
C LEU A 44 4.51 10.82 -3.15
N ALA A 45 4.26 9.56 -2.77
CA ALA A 45 3.77 8.54 -3.70
C ALA A 45 2.36 8.84 -4.21
N ILE A 46 1.46 9.26 -3.32
CA ILE A 46 0.10 9.69 -3.68
C ILE A 46 0.16 10.86 -4.67
N PHE A 47 0.94 11.89 -4.38
CA PHE A 47 1.05 13.07 -5.25
C PHE A 47 1.61 12.76 -6.65
N ARG A 48 2.35 11.66 -6.83
CA ARG A 48 2.84 11.28 -8.17
C ARG A 48 1.87 10.43 -8.98
N VAL A 49 0.90 9.80 -8.31
CA VAL A 49 0.02 8.80 -8.92
C VAL A 49 -1.43 9.26 -8.98
N LEU A 50 -1.89 9.99 -7.97
CA LEU A 50 -3.28 10.31 -7.68
C LEU A 50 -3.55 11.82 -7.71
N THR A 51 -2.90 12.54 -8.61
CA THR A 51 -3.21 13.93 -8.90
C THR A 51 -3.27 14.10 -10.40
N ASP A 52 -4.11 15.01 -10.88
CA ASP A 52 -4.14 15.42 -12.27
C ASP A 52 -3.28 16.68 -12.50
N GLU A 53 -3.35 17.24 -13.70
CA GLU A 53 -2.64 18.46 -14.09
C GLU A 53 -3.05 19.70 -13.30
N SER A 54 -4.25 19.72 -12.70
CA SER A 54 -4.66 20.83 -11.83
C SER A 54 -3.85 20.85 -10.54
N PHE A 55 -3.48 19.66 -10.06
CA PHE A 55 -2.72 19.47 -8.82
C PHE A 55 -3.38 20.14 -7.60
N ASP A 56 -4.72 20.22 -7.59
CA ASP A 56 -5.48 20.88 -6.52
C ASP A 56 -6.05 19.89 -5.49
N SER A 57 -6.25 18.63 -5.88
CA SER A 57 -6.82 17.58 -5.03
C SER A 57 -6.19 16.22 -5.31
N ILE A 58 -6.38 15.29 -4.39
CA ILE A 58 -5.99 13.89 -4.57
C ILE A 58 -7.20 13.12 -5.12
N LEU A 59 -6.99 12.46 -6.25
CA LEU A 59 -7.98 11.64 -6.94
C LEU A 59 -8.27 10.33 -6.16
N PRO A 60 -9.43 9.68 -6.41
CA PRO A 60 -9.75 8.40 -5.80
C PRO A 60 -8.78 7.28 -6.19
N LEU A 61 -8.62 6.27 -5.33
CA LEU A 61 -7.82 5.06 -5.64
C LEU A 61 -8.34 4.32 -6.88
N THR A 62 -9.64 4.42 -7.18
CA THR A 62 -10.23 3.82 -8.39
C THR A 62 -9.74 4.47 -9.69
N GLU A 63 -9.11 5.65 -9.62
CA GLU A 63 -8.63 6.42 -10.77
C GLU A 63 -7.11 6.28 -11.01
N ILE A 64 -6.43 5.35 -10.32
CA ILE A 64 -5.02 5.05 -10.60
C ILE A 64 -4.86 4.70 -12.09
N PRO A 65 -3.99 5.41 -12.85
CA PRO A 65 -3.81 5.17 -14.28
C PRO A 65 -3.38 3.74 -14.56
N SER A 66 -3.88 3.18 -15.67
CA SER A 66 -3.49 1.84 -16.12
C SER A 66 -1.96 1.72 -16.27
N GLY A 67 -1.38 0.68 -15.66
CA GLY A 67 0.06 0.44 -15.67
C GLY A 67 0.84 1.17 -14.58
N LYS A 68 0.21 2.02 -13.76
CA LYS A 68 0.78 2.56 -12.53
C LYS A 68 0.25 1.81 -11.31
N LEU A 69 1.05 1.78 -10.25
CA LEU A 69 0.68 1.26 -8.93
C LEU A 69 1.14 2.26 -7.88
N LEU A 70 0.26 2.63 -6.94
CA LEU A 70 0.61 3.47 -5.80
C LEU A 70 1.56 2.71 -4.88
N SER A 71 1.11 1.56 -4.39
CA SER A 71 1.89 0.63 -3.57
C SER A 71 1.87 -0.79 -4.19
N PRO A 72 2.63 -1.76 -3.63
CA PRO A 72 2.68 -3.10 -4.22
C PRO A 72 1.34 -3.84 -4.24
N SER A 73 0.35 -3.47 -3.39
CA SER A 73 -0.94 -4.16 -3.32
C SER A 73 -2.11 -3.20 -3.05
N ARG A 74 -3.31 -3.55 -3.54
CA ARG A 74 -4.55 -2.81 -3.25
C ARG A 74 -4.90 -2.77 -1.75
N TYR A 75 -4.45 -3.78 -1.00
CA TYR A 75 -4.62 -3.80 0.46
C TYR A 75 -3.77 -2.71 1.11
N MET A 76 -2.52 -2.57 0.65
CA MET A 76 -1.63 -1.51 1.12
C MET A 76 -2.09 -0.12 0.68
N ASP A 77 -2.62 0.04 -0.54
CA ASP A 77 -3.20 1.32 -1.00
C ASP A 77 -4.28 1.82 -0.02
N ARG A 78 -5.23 0.96 0.35
CA ARG A 78 -6.28 1.30 1.33
C ARG A 78 -5.71 1.63 2.70
N ASN A 79 -4.76 0.84 3.18
CA ASN A 79 -4.13 1.08 4.49
C ASN A 79 -3.36 2.40 4.52
N ILE A 80 -2.75 2.81 3.40
CA ILE A 80 -2.09 4.11 3.27
C ILE A 80 -3.12 5.23 3.44
N MET A 81 -4.23 5.19 2.68
CA MET A 81 -5.28 6.21 2.77
C MET A 81 -5.91 6.26 4.18
N ASP A 82 -6.17 5.09 4.78
CA ASP A 82 -6.74 5.00 6.13
C ASP A 82 -5.78 5.55 7.18
N CYS A 83 -4.49 5.24 7.06
CA CYS A 83 -3.44 5.73 7.95
C CYS A 83 -3.29 7.26 7.93
N LEU A 84 -3.43 7.89 6.76
CA LEU A 84 -3.35 9.34 6.60
C LEU A 84 -4.66 10.02 7.06
N ASN A 85 -5.81 9.47 6.70
CA ASN A 85 -7.13 10.00 7.07
C ASN A 85 -7.38 9.93 8.58
N SER A 86 -7.05 8.81 9.22
CA SER A 86 -7.19 8.64 10.68
C SER A 86 -6.35 9.63 11.50
N LYS A 87 -5.33 10.24 10.88
CA LYS A 87 -4.49 11.28 11.49
C LYS A 87 -4.84 12.70 11.03
N ASN A 88 -5.95 12.87 10.29
CA ASN A 88 -6.36 14.13 9.67
C ASN A 88 -5.29 14.75 8.75
N ILE A 89 -4.38 13.96 8.19
CA ILE A 89 -3.36 14.44 7.24
C ILE A 89 -4.00 14.70 5.87
N ILE A 90 -4.92 13.82 5.49
CA ILE A 90 -5.85 14.01 4.38
C ILE A 90 -7.28 13.97 4.92
N LEU A 91 -8.19 14.65 4.23
CA LEU A 91 -9.60 14.72 4.56
C LEU A 91 -10.43 14.26 3.37
N VAL A 92 -11.59 13.65 3.63
CA VAL A 92 -12.57 13.34 2.58
C VAL A 92 -13.04 14.64 1.94
N ASP A 93 -12.99 14.73 0.61
CA ASP A 93 -13.56 15.86 -0.12
C ASP A 93 -15.09 15.71 -0.20
N PRO A 94 -15.88 16.62 0.38
CA PRO A 94 -17.34 16.59 0.29
C PRO A 94 -17.87 16.67 -1.15
N ASN A 95 -17.07 17.18 -2.09
CA ASN A 95 -17.41 17.27 -3.52
C ASN A 95 -17.14 15.98 -4.30
N SER A 96 -16.77 14.90 -3.61
CA SER A 96 -16.66 13.57 -4.21
C SER A 96 -17.99 13.11 -4.80
N ASN A 97 -17.95 12.12 -5.70
CA ASN A 97 -19.16 11.54 -6.26
C ASN A 97 -20.06 10.99 -5.13
N THR A 98 -21.35 11.37 -5.12
CA THR A 98 -22.31 10.92 -4.11
C THR A 98 -22.48 9.41 -4.01
N ASP A 99 -22.12 8.65 -5.05
CA ASP A 99 -22.16 7.19 -5.06
C ASP A 99 -21.00 6.55 -4.26
N ALA A 100 -19.97 7.34 -3.90
CA ALA A 100 -18.90 6.92 -3.01
C ALA A 100 -19.30 6.99 -1.53
N PHE A 101 -20.49 7.49 -1.20
CA PHE A 101 -20.97 7.66 0.17
C PHE A 101 -22.11 6.71 0.51
N GLU A 102 -22.12 6.26 1.76
CA GLU A 102 -23.13 5.36 2.31
C GLU A 102 -24.20 6.15 3.05
N PHE A 103 -25.46 5.82 2.82
CA PHE A 103 -26.61 6.50 3.43
C PHE A 103 -27.55 5.51 4.10
N GLU A 104 -27.88 5.77 5.36
CA GLU A 104 -28.88 5.03 6.14
C GLU A 104 -29.77 6.02 6.87
N ASP A 105 -31.08 5.76 6.94
CA ASP A 105 -32.06 6.58 7.66
C ASP A 105 -31.93 8.10 7.42
N ASN A 106 -31.76 8.50 6.16
CA ASN A 106 -31.54 9.90 5.74
C ASN A 106 -30.32 10.57 6.38
N LYS A 107 -29.27 9.80 6.67
CA LYS A 107 -27.98 10.29 7.16
C LYS A 107 -26.86 9.70 6.32
N CYS A 108 -25.80 10.48 6.10
CA CYS A 108 -24.55 9.94 5.60
C CYS A 108 -23.85 9.18 6.73
N VAL A 109 -23.63 7.87 6.58
CA VAL A 109 -23.05 7.02 7.63
C VAL A 109 -21.57 6.72 7.39
N GLY A 110 -21.15 6.64 6.13
CA GLY A 110 -19.78 6.29 5.76
C GLY A 110 -19.44 6.65 4.32
N PHE A 111 -18.29 6.17 3.88
CA PHE A 111 -17.77 6.37 2.54
C PHE A 111 -16.87 5.20 2.14
N ASP A 112 -16.78 4.93 0.84
CA ASP A 112 -15.78 4.02 0.29
C ASP A 112 -14.45 4.76 0.13
N ILE A 113 -13.47 4.35 0.93
CA ILE A 113 -12.11 4.89 0.95
C ILE A 113 -11.44 4.89 -0.43
N ALA A 114 -11.82 3.97 -1.32
CA ALA A 114 -11.24 3.88 -2.65
C ALA A 114 -11.89 4.80 -3.68
N ALA A 115 -13.12 5.27 -3.41
CA ALA A 115 -13.95 5.97 -4.40
C ALA A 115 -14.12 7.48 -4.13
N VAL A 116 -13.75 7.97 -2.94
CA VAL A 116 -13.75 9.40 -2.62
C VAL A 116 -12.47 10.10 -3.08
N LYS A 117 -12.59 11.40 -3.38
CA LYS A 117 -11.47 12.33 -3.51
C LYS A 117 -10.99 12.77 -2.13
N TRP A 118 -9.75 13.25 -2.08
CA TRP A 118 -9.10 13.66 -0.86
C TRP A 118 -8.51 15.06 -0.95
N LEU A 119 -8.60 15.79 0.16
CA LEU A 119 -7.98 17.09 0.36
C LEU A 119 -6.80 16.95 1.31
N VAL A 120 -5.71 17.63 1.00
CA VAL A 120 -4.56 17.71 1.91
C VAL A 120 -4.88 18.67 3.06
N ASN A 121 -4.52 18.28 4.29
CA ASN A 121 -4.78 19.06 5.50
C ASN A 121 -3.49 19.26 6.30
N ILE A 122 -2.50 19.88 5.66
CA ILE A 122 -1.16 20.12 6.20
C ILE A 122 -0.89 21.62 6.24
N SER A 123 -0.19 22.11 7.27
CA SER A 123 0.30 23.49 7.39
C SER A 123 1.83 23.53 7.53
N ASP A 124 2.42 24.70 7.28
CA ASP A 124 3.80 25.04 7.67
C ASP A 124 3.73 26.30 8.54
N LYS A 125 4.15 26.22 9.81
CA LYS A 125 4.19 27.34 10.77
C LYS A 125 2.82 27.99 11.04
N ASP A 126 1.83 27.12 11.26
CA ASP A 126 0.63 27.35 12.07
C ASP A 126 -0.56 28.20 11.56
N GLU A 127 -0.65 28.74 10.34
CA GLU A 127 -1.82 29.57 10.01
C GLU A 127 -2.69 29.18 8.80
N GLU A 128 -2.14 28.55 7.74
CA GLU A 128 -2.97 28.17 6.58
C GLU A 128 -2.67 26.76 6.04
N LYS A 129 -3.70 26.13 5.47
CA LYS A 129 -3.57 24.87 4.73
C LYS A 129 -2.71 25.11 3.50
N LEU A 130 -1.66 24.31 3.36
CA LEU A 130 -0.81 24.31 2.19
C LEU A 130 -1.58 23.76 0.97
N SER A 131 -1.28 24.32 -0.19
CA SER A 131 -1.67 23.69 -1.46
C SER A 131 -0.90 22.38 -1.66
N VAL A 132 -1.46 21.48 -2.48
CA VAL A 132 -0.80 20.20 -2.82
C VAL A 132 0.59 20.43 -3.41
N ALA A 133 0.76 21.46 -4.26
CA ALA A 133 2.05 21.87 -4.84
C ALA A 133 3.10 22.23 -3.78
N SER A 134 2.70 23.03 -2.79
CA SER A 134 3.59 23.43 -1.69
C SER A 134 3.94 22.24 -0.81
N CYS A 135 2.95 21.39 -0.48
CA CYS A 135 3.19 20.14 0.26
C CYS A 135 4.17 19.22 -0.47
N TYR A 136 3.96 18.99 -1.77
CA TYR A 136 4.85 18.16 -2.58
C TYR A 136 6.30 18.66 -2.51
N THR A 137 6.51 19.96 -2.71
CA THR A 137 7.85 20.56 -2.74
C THR A 137 8.56 20.43 -1.39
N LEU A 138 7.86 20.71 -0.30
CA LEU A 138 8.41 20.62 1.05
C LEU A 138 8.72 19.16 1.43
N ILE A 139 7.79 18.24 1.20
CA ILE A 139 7.97 16.82 1.49
C ILE A 139 9.10 16.23 0.65
N PHE A 140 9.15 16.55 -0.64
CA PHE A 140 10.23 16.11 -1.51
C PHE A 140 11.58 16.57 -0.98
N LYS A 141 11.71 17.87 -0.69
CA LYS A 141 12.94 18.45 -0.15
C LYS A 141 13.33 17.78 1.17
N ASP A 142 12.39 17.58 2.07
CA ASP A 142 12.65 16.97 3.37
C ASP A 142 13.14 15.52 3.23
N LEU A 143 12.43 14.70 2.47
CA LEU A 143 12.81 13.30 2.25
C LEU A 143 14.18 13.12 1.56
N THR A 144 14.58 14.05 0.70
CA THR A 144 15.90 14.00 0.02
C THR A 144 17.05 14.55 0.86
N ASN A 145 16.77 15.31 1.93
CA ASN A 145 17.79 15.96 2.76
C ASN A 145 17.82 15.46 4.22
N TYR A 146 16.79 14.72 4.65
CA TYR A 146 16.67 14.23 6.02
C TYR A 146 16.50 12.71 6.04
N PHE A 147 17.41 12.07 6.77
CA PHE A 147 17.37 10.63 7.01
C PHE A 147 17.07 10.32 8.49
N PRO A 148 16.28 9.27 8.76
CA PRO A 148 15.99 8.80 10.12
C PRO A 148 17.23 8.53 10.98
N THR A 149 17.48 9.38 11.98
CA THR A 149 18.65 9.26 12.87
C THR A 149 18.34 8.52 14.17
N SER A 150 17.11 8.62 14.68
CA SER A 150 16.75 7.99 15.95
C SER A 150 16.54 6.47 15.81
N ASN A 151 16.82 5.71 16.88
CA ASN A 151 16.56 4.26 16.89
C ASN A 151 15.07 3.92 16.69
N GLU A 152 14.16 4.80 17.09
CA GLU A 152 12.73 4.58 16.90
C GLU A 152 12.32 4.74 15.44
N GLU A 153 12.77 5.81 14.78
CA GLU A 153 12.46 6.04 13.37
C GLU A 153 13.11 4.98 12.49
N ARG A 154 14.35 4.58 12.81
CA ARG A 154 15.01 3.46 12.14
C ARG A 154 14.20 2.17 12.20
N ARG A 155 13.61 1.84 13.35
CA ARG A 155 12.68 0.69 13.47
C ARG A 155 11.43 0.86 12.60
N LYS A 156 10.90 2.07 12.48
CA LYS A 156 9.76 2.37 11.59
C LYS A 156 10.14 2.16 10.13
N VAL A 157 11.35 2.56 9.71
CA VAL A 157 11.85 2.29 8.35
C VAL A 157 11.99 0.79 8.09
N ILE A 158 12.58 0.01 9.00
CA ILE A 158 12.67 -1.46 8.84
C ILE A 158 11.26 -2.07 8.72
N SER A 159 10.33 -1.67 9.58
CA SER A 159 8.95 -2.16 9.52
C SER A 159 8.30 -1.82 8.18
N PHE A 160 8.56 -0.62 7.67
CA PHE A 160 8.10 -0.18 6.35
C PHE A 160 8.69 -1.01 5.21
N THR A 161 10.00 -1.29 5.20
CA THR A 161 10.63 -2.10 4.13
C THR A 161 10.15 -3.54 4.14
N MET A 162 9.99 -4.12 5.34
CA MET A 162 9.38 -5.45 5.51
C MET A 162 7.95 -5.49 4.99
N ASN A 163 7.17 -4.44 5.27
CA ASN A 163 5.79 -4.34 4.79
C ASN A 163 5.70 -4.14 3.27
N LEU A 164 6.62 -3.38 2.66
CA LEU A 164 6.73 -3.28 1.20
C LEU A 164 6.99 -4.65 0.57
N ALA A 165 8.04 -5.34 1.02
CA ALA A 165 8.41 -6.66 0.53
C ALA A 165 7.27 -7.69 0.70
N PHE A 166 6.55 -7.61 1.82
CA PHE A 166 5.37 -8.45 2.07
C PHE A 166 4.26 -8.23 1.04
N ASN A 167 3.89 -6.98 0.81
CA ASN A 167 2.82 -6.67 -0.13
C ASN A 167 3.22 -7.01 -1.57
N GLU A 168 4.50 -6.91 -1.90
CA GLU A 168 5.02 -7.27 -3.21
C GLU A 168 4.96 -8.80 -3.46
N ALA A 169 5.43 -9.59 -2.50
CA ALA A 169 5.32 -11.06 -2.55
C ALA A 169 3.85 -11.53 -2.55
N LEU A 170 3.00 -10.89 -1.75
CA LEU A 170 1.56 -11.21 -1.70
C LEU A 170 0.89 -10.92 -3.05
N SER A 171 1.16 -9.76 -3.66
CA SER A 171 0.61 -9.42 -4.97
C SER A 171 1.05 -10.40 -6.05
N TYR A 172 2.32 -10.85 -6.00
CA TYR A 172 2.81 -11.91 -6.90
C TYR A 172 2.04 -13.23 -6.71
N LEU A 173 1.87 -13.67 -5.47
CA LEU A 173 1.08 -14.87 -5.13
C LEU A 173 -0.35 -14.78 -5.67
N LEU A 174 -1.05 -13.69 -5.38
CA LEU A 174 -2.43 -13.50 -5.83
C LEU A 174 -2.53 -13.47 -7.36
N HIS A 175 -1.58 -12.81 -8.03
CA HIS A 175 -1.53 -12.79 -9.49
C HIS A 175 -1.30 -14.19 -10.09
N LYS A 176 -0.33 -14.94 -9.55
CA LYS A 176 -0.03 -16.30 -10.02
C LYS A 176 -1.22 -17.24 -9.85
N CYS A 177 -1.89 -17.20 -8.70
CA CYS A 177 -3.13 -17.95 -8.46
C CYS A 177 -4.23 -17.54 -9.46
N SER A 178 -4.47 -16.23 -9.62
CA SER A 178 -5.48 -15.71 -10.54
C SER A 178 -5.23 -16.15 -11.99
N LYS A 179 -3.97 -16.13 -12.45
CA LYS A 179 -3.57 -16.56 -13.80
C LYS A 179 -3.92 -18.02 -14.11
N LEU A 180 -3.94 -18.88 -13.10
CA LEU A 180 -4.32 -20.30 -13.22
C LEU A 180 -5.81 -20.55 -12.95
N ASN A 181 -6.63 -19.48 -12.85
CA ASN A 181 -8.04 -19.55 -12.42
C ASN A 181 -8.19 -20.30 -11.08
N TYR A 182 -7.27 -20.01 -10.17
CA TYR A 182 -7.14 -20.65 -8.88
C TYR A 182 -7.81 -19.79 -7.80
N GLU A 183 -8.81 -20.35 -7.11
CA GLU A 183 -9.44 -19.63 -6.00
C GLU A 183 -8.55 -19.77 -4.76
N PHE A 184 -7.74 -18.73 -4.52
CA PHE A 184 -6.89 -18.64 -3.35
C PHE A 184 -7.39 -17.56 -2.40
N LYS A 185 -7.73 -17.98 -1.18
CA LYS A 185 -8.13 -17.06 -0.12
C LYS A 185 -6.93 -16.76 0.78
N PHE A 186 -6.41 -15.54 0.66
CA PHE A 186 -5.42 -15.03 1.60
C PHE A 186 -6.00 -14.96 3.03
N GLY A 187 -5.20 -15.33 4.03
CA GLY A 187 -5.59 -15.35 5.43
C GLY A 187 -4.37 -15.46 6.36
N ASN A 188 -4.62 -15.52 7.67
CA ASN A 188 -3.59 -15.40 8.72
C ASN A 188 -2.43 -16.38 8.56
N LYS A 189 -2.70 -17.61 8.12
CA LYS A 189 -1.67 -18.64 7.91
C LYS A 189 -0.67 -18.22 6.83
N THR A 190 -1.17 -17.80 5.67
CA THR A 190 -0.35 -17.29 4.57
C THR A 190 0.41 -16.03 4.98
N HIS A 191 -0.23 -15.13 5.72
CA HIS A 191 0.43 -13.94 6.24
C HIS A 191 1.64 -14.33 7.10
N LEU A 192 1.45 -15.21 8.09
CA LEU A 192 2.52 -15.63 9.00
C LEU A 192 3.70 -16.23 8.21
N PHE A 193 3.41 -17.12 7.27
CA PHE A 193 4.45 -17.82 6.52
C PHE A 193 5.19 -16.89 5.56
N LEU A 194 4.49 -16.02 4.82
CA LEU A 194 5.16 -15.02 3.99
C LEU A 194 6.04 -14.09 4.83
N SER A 195 5.54 -13.61 5.97
CA SER A 195 6.34 -12.77 6.89
C SER A 195 7.61 -13.48 7.39
N GLN A 196 7.53 -14.79 7.67
CA GLN A 196 8.69 -15.60 8.04
C GLN A 196 9.72 -15.66 6.91
N LEU A 197 9.29 -15.85 5.66
CA LEU A 197 10.21 -15.92 4.51
C LEU A 197 10.89 -14.57 4.23
N ILE A 198 10.15 -13.46 4.31
CA ILE A 198 10.67 -12.11 4.04
C ILE A 198 11.75 -11.71 5.05
N ALA A 199 11.70 -12.25 6.26
CA ALA A 199 12.75 -12.01 7.25
C ALA A 199 14.11 -12.61 6.88
N SER A 200 14.17 -13.48 5.86
CA SER A 200 15.40 -14.23 5.50
C SER A 200 15.68 -14.30 4.00
N LEU A 201 14.74 -13.96 3.13
CA LEU A 201 14.86 -14.12 1.68
C LEU A 201 14.51 -12.82 0.95
N ALA A 202 15.13 -12.61 -0.21
CA ALA A 202 14.73 -11.57 -1.15
C ALA A 202 13.35 -11.88 -1.76
N VAL A 203 12.62 -10.83 -2.17
CA VAL A 203 11.30 -11.01 -2.81
C VAL A 203 11.41 -11.82 -4.09
N SER A 204 12.48 -11.64 -4.86
CA SER A 204 12.75 -12.42 -6.08
C SER A 204 12.85 -13.93 -5.84
N ASP A 205 13.41 -14.35 -4.71
CA ASP A 205 13.48 -15.76 -4.32
C ASP A 205 12.14 -16.27 -3.84
N ILE A 206 11.41 -15.45 -3.08
CA ILE A 206 10.05 -15.75 -2.65
C ILE A 206 9.13 -15.93 -3.86
N CYS A 207 9.26 -15.11 -4.92
CA CYS A 207 8.53 -15.30 -6.17
C CYS A 207 8.82 -16.66 -6.83
N SER A 208 10.09 -17.09 -6.85
CA SER A 208 10.45 -18.43 -7.34
C SER A 208 9.87 -19.56 -6.49
N ILE A 209 9.78 -19.37 -5.18
CA ILE A 209 9.12 -20.32 -4.27
C ILE A 209 7.61 -20.34 -4.54
N ILE A 210 6.97 -19.17 -4.70
CA ILE A 210 5.55 -19.04 -5.02
C ILE A 210 5.23 -19.77 -6.32
N ASP A 211 6.03 -19.59 -7.37
CA ASP A 211 5.84 -20.28 -8.65
C ASP A 211 5.78 -21.80 -8.44
N LYS A 212 6.78 -22.37 -7.76
CA LYS A 212 6.82 -23.80 -7.45
C LYS A 212 5.63 -24.24 -6.59
N ALA A 213 5.32 -23.50 -5.53
CA ALA A 213 4.26 -23.84 -4.59
C ALA A 213 2.88 -23.90 -5.28
N VAL A 214 2.58 -22.89 -6.11
CA VAL A 214 1.30 -22.81 -6.82
C VAL A 214 1.24 -23.84 -7.95
N ASP A 215 2.32 -24.02 -8.72
CA ASP A 215 2.35 -24.99 -9.81
C ASP A 215 2.18 -26.43 -9.29
N GLU A 216 2.82 -26.78 -8.16
CA GLU A 216 2.65 -28.08 -7.52
C GLU A 216 1.24 -28.31 -6.96
N ASP A 217 0.63 -27.28 -6.32
CA ASP A 217 -0.74 -27.39 -5.80
C ASP A 217 -1.74 -27.56 -6.95
N TYR A 218 -1.55 -26.80 -8.03
CA TYR A 218 -2.36 -26.92 -9.25
C TYR A 218 -2.26 -28.33 -9.87
N LEU A 219 -1.04 -28.88 -9.99
CA LEU A 219 -0.83 -30.24 -10.50
C LEU A 219 -1.46 -31.31 -9.59
N PHE A 220 -1.44 -31.11 -8.27
CA PHE A 220 -2.05 -32.02 -7.33
C PHE A 220 -3.59 -32.04 -7.46
N ILE A 221 -4.21 -30.87 -7.58
CA ILE A 221 -5.67 -30.75 -7.74
C ILE A 221 -6.12 -31.34 -9.07
N THR A 222 -5.46 -30.97 -10.17
CA THR A 222 -5.81 -31.48 -11.50
C THR A 222 -5.70 -33.01 -11.59
N ARG A 223 -4.73 -33.63 -10.89
CA ARG A 223 -4.61 -35.10 -10.81
C ARG A 223 -5.64 -35.77 -9.91
N SER A 224 -6.15 -35.07 -8.89
CA SER A 224 -7.11 -35.63 -7.94
C SER A 224 -8.57 -35.62 -8.40
N ASN A 225 -8.87 -35.06 -9.60
CA ASN A 225 -10.23 -34.93 -10.15
C ASN A 225 -11.24 -34.31 -9.18
N SER A 226 -10.77 -33.48 -8.24
CA SER A 226 -11.56 -32.99 -7.10
C SER A 226 -12.58 -31.91 -7.48
N GLY A 227 -12.69 -31.52 -8.76
CA GLY A 227 -13.68 -30.56 -9.28
C GLY A 227 -13.55 -29.12 -8.76
N ASN A 228 -12.79 -28.92 -7.68
CA ASN A 228 -12.61 -27.65 -6.98
C ASN A 228 -11.18 -27.13 -7.17
N ASN A 229 -11.03 -25.98 -7.83
CA ASN A 229 -9.75 -25.28 -8.01
C ASN A 229 -9.38 -24.44 -6.78
N TYR A 230 -9.48 -25.02 -5.58
CA TYR A 230 -9.28 -24.31 -4.33
C TYR A 230 -7.86 -24.51 -3.81
N GLY A 231 -7.09 -23.43 -3.71
CA GLY A 231 -5.68 -23.44 -3.30
C GLY A 231 -5.46 -23.66 -1.81
N SER A 232 -5.95 -24.78 -1.29
CA SER A 232 -5.95 -25.07 0.15
C SER A 232 -4.58 -25.46 0.69
N THR A 233 -3.65 -25.92 -0.16
CA THR A 233 -2.31 -26.36 0.30
C THR A 233 -1.17 -25.43 -0.11
N VAL A 234 -1.43 -24.40 -0.93
CA VAL A 234 -0.43 -23.39 -1.35
C VAL A 234 0.37 -22.85 -0.15
N SER A 235 -0.30 -22.46 0.94
CA SER A 235 0.38 -21.90 2.12
C SER A 235 1.35 -22.89 2.76
N ASP A 236 0.96 -24.17 2.87
CA ASP A 236 1.83 -25.21 3.44
C ASP A 236 3.03 -25.50 2.54
N ARG A 237 2.81 -25.55 1.23
CA ARG A 237 3.89 -25.73 0.24
C ARG A 237 4.86 -24.57 0.27
N LEU A 238 4.34 -23.34 0.34
CA LEU A 238 5.14 -22.12 0.43
C LEU A 238 6.11 -22.18 1.62
N LEU A 239 5.60 -22.55 2.81
CA LEU A 239 6.44 -22.70 4.00
C LEU A 239 7.49 -23.80 3.82
N ASN A 240 7.07 -25.00 3.44
CA ASN A 240 7.98 -26.15 3.31
C ASN A 240 9.11 -25.87 2.31
N LEU A 241 8.78 -25.31 1.14
CA LEU A 241 9.76 -24.96 0.12
C LEU A 241 10.68 -23.81 0.58
N GLY A 242 10.15 -22.84 1.31
CA GLY A 242 10.91 -21.73 1.86
C GLY A 242 11.88 -22.17 2.97
N GLU A 243 11.45 -23.02 3.90
CA GLU A 243 12.31 -23.56 4.95
C GLU A 243 13.45 -24.42 4.38
N LEU A 244 13.15 -25.23 3.35
CA LEU A 244 14.18 -25.97 2.62
C LEU A 244 15.21 -25.02 1.99
N ALA A 245 14.74 -23.95 1.35
CA ALA A 245 15.63 -22.99 0.72
C ALA A 245 16.54 -22.25 1.71
N ILE A 246 15.99 -21.83 2.85
CA ILE A 246 16.74 -21.19 3.94
C ILE A 246 17.78 -22.16 4.50
N ARG A 247 17.41 -23.43 4.75
CA ARG A 247 18.31 -24.43 5.33
C ARG A 247 19.44 -24.82 4.40
N ASP A 248 19.11 -25.08 3.14
CA ASP A 248 20.08 -25.65 2.19
C ASP A 248 21.00 -24.57 1.61
N ASN A 249 20.80 -23.29 2.00
CA ASN A 249 21.38 -22.09 1.37
C ASN A 249 21.34 -22.19 -0.16
N SER A 250 20.30 -22.87 -0.66
CA SER A 250 20.21 -23.21 -2.06
C SER A 250 20.12 -21.89 -2.81
N GLN A 251 20.96 -21.70 -3.82
CA GLN A 251 20.78 -20.59 -4.76
C GLN A 251 19.45 -20.81 -5.48
N ILE A 252 18.36 -20.37 -4.86
CA ILE A 252 17.10 -20.22 -5.57
C ILE A 252 17.45 -19.26 -6.69
N ARG A 253 17.17 -19.67 -7.91
CA ARG A 253 17.34 -18.78 -9.04
C ARG A 253 16.41 -17.60 -8.81
N HIS A 254 16.98 -16.41 -8.65
CA HIS A 254 16.22 -15.17 -8.55
C HIS A 254 15.20 -15.10 -9.69
N SER A 255 13.93 -14.93 -9.35
CA SER A 255 12.93 -14.62 -10.36
C SER A 255 13.20 -13.23 -10.93
N LYS A 256 13.00 -13.09 -12.23
CA LYS A 256 12.91 -11.75 -12.83
C LYS A 256 11.59 -11.11 -12.42
N ARG A 257 11.53 -9.79 -12.42
CA ARG A 257 10.26 -9.08 -12.26
C ARG A 257 9.26 -9.54 -13.33
N ASN A 258 8.02 -9.71 -12.89
CA ASN A 258 6.91 -10.00 -13.78
C ASN A 258 6.43 -8.69 -14.40
N GLU A 259 6.44 -8.62 -15.74
CA GLU A 259 6.03 -7.43 -16.50
C GLU A 259 4.58 -7.00 -16.21
N CYS A 260 3.72 -7.93 -15.80
CA CYS A 260 2.33 -7.65 -15.40
C CYS A 260 2.20 -7.09 -13.98
N LEU A 261 3.28 -7.09 -13.19
CA LEU A 261 3.34 -6.54 -11.84
C LEU A 261 4.50 -5.55 -11.77
N PRO A 262 4.33 -4.35 -12.35
CA PRO A 262 5.37 -3.34 -12.34
C PRO A 262 5.69 -2.89 -10.92
N ARG A 263 6.87 -2.31 -10.75
CA ARG A 263 7.27 -1.73 -9.47
C ARG A 263 6.36 -0.55 -9.08
N SER A 264 5.92 -0.52 -7.83
CA SER A 264 5.07 0.56 -7.30
C SER A 264 5.80 1.89 -7.17
N GLU A 265 5.07 3.01 -7.25
CA GLU A 265 5.65 4.34 -7.08
C GLU A 265 6.23 4.53 -5.68
N LEU A 266 5.58 3.99 -4.65
CA LEU A 266 6.11 4.01 -3.29
C LEU A 266 7.46 3.28 -3.18
N SER A 267 7.61 2.14 -3.84
CA SER A 267 8.90 1.42 -3.90
C SER A 267 9.96 2.26 -4.63
N LYS A 268 9.63 2.86 -5.78
CA LYS A 268 10.59 3.70 -6.54
C LYS A 268 11.05 4.91 -5.74
N ILE A 269 10.13 5.60 -5.07
CA ILE A 269 10.46 6.72 -4.19
C ILE A 269 11.43 6.28 -3.09
N PHE A 270 11.12 5.16 -2.42
CA PHE A 270 11.94 4.74 -1.30
C PHE A 270 13.34 4.32 -1.76
N TYR A 271 13.46 3.41 -2.72
CA TYR A 271 14.77 2.85 -3.09
C TYR A 271 15.54 3.72 -4.09
N GLU A 272 14.91 4.18 -5.17
CA GLU A 272 15.61 4.93 -6.23
C GLU A 272 15.79 6.40 -5.83
N LEU A 273 14.70 7.08 -5.47
CA LEU A 273 14.76 8.53 -5.25
C LEU A 273 15.52 8.91 -3.97
N ILE A 274 15.28 8.19 -2.87
CA ILE A 274 15.79 8.59 -1.56
C ILE A 274 17.13 7.93 -1.22
N HIS A 275 17.33 6.68 -1.66
CA HIS A 275 18.54 5.93 -1.34
C HIS A 275 19.51 5.76 -2.51
N ASP A 276 19.22 6.36 -3.68
CA ASP A 276 20.04 6.26 -4.90
C ASP A 276 20.39 4.79 -5.26
N GLY A 277 19.44 3.90 -4.95
CA GLY A 277 19.52 2.48 -5.26
C GLY A 277 18.82 2.15 -6.57
N ASP A 278 18.87 0.87 -6.91
CA ASP A 278 18.07 0.28 -7.96
C ASP A 278 16.82 -0.37 -7.35
N ASP A 279 16.74 -1.70 -7.43
CA ASP A 279 15.59 -2.49 -7.05
C ASP A 279 15.89 -3.46 -5.92
N GLU A 280 16.65 -2.99 -4.94
CA GLU A 280 17.10 -3.78 -3.78
C GLU A 280 15.91 -4.32 -2.98
N GLY A 281 14.77 -3.62 -3.00
CA GLY A 281 13.53 -4.12 -2.41
C GLY A 281 13.02 -5.44 -3.01
N PHE A 282 13.48 -5.79 -4.21
CA PHE A 282 13.16 -7.05 -4.88
C PHE A 282 14.32 -8.04 -4.91
N THR A 283 15.55 -7.53 -5.11
CA THR A 283 16.74 -8.36 -5.32
C THR A 283 17.47 -8.70 -4.03
N GLU A 284 17.28 -7.94 -2.96
CA GLU A 284 17.94 -8.18 -1.67
C GLU A 284 16.93 -8.53 -0.57
N CYS A 285 17.42 -9.26 0.43
CA CYS A 285 16.67 -9.51 1.64
C CYS A 285 16.51 -8.18 2.41
N PRO A 286 15.30 -7.77 2.84
CA PRO A 286 15.10 -6.50 3.56
C PRO A 286 15.97 -6.35 4.81
N ALA A 287 16.26 -7.44 5.52
CA ALA A 287 17.13 -7.43 6.69
C ALA A 287 18.62 -7.18 6.32
N GLU A 288 19.06 -7.73 5.20
CA GLU A 288 20.43 -7.54 4.69
C GLU A 288 20.60 -6.14 4.12
N PHE A 289 19.65 -5.67 3.30
CA PHE A 289 19.62 -4.31 2.78
C PHE A 289 19.67 -3.27 3.92
N TRP A 290 18.90 -3.52 5.00
CA TRP A 290 18.98 -2.69 6.19
C TRP A 290 20.40 -2.63 6.76
N LYS A 291 21.00 -3.79 7.00
CA LYS A 291 22.32 -3.91 7.65
C LYS A 291 23.45 -3.32 6.80
N ASN A 292 23.42 -3.55 5.50
CA ASN A 292 24.52 -3.25 4.60
C ASN A 292 24.44 -1.83 4.04
N ASN A 293 23.23 -1.36 3.71
CA ASN A 293 23.05 -0.14 2.92
C ASN A 293 22.44 0.96 3.79
N LEU A 294 21.32 0.69 4.47
CA LEU A 294 20.61 1.73 5.22
C LEU A 294 21.32 2.15 6.51
N VAL A 295 21.90 1.21 7.27
CA VAL A 295 22.64 1.55 8.49
C VAL A 295 23.82 2.45 8.17
N ALA A 296 24.56 2.19 7.09
CA ALA A 296 25.69 3.02 6.68
C ALA A 296 25.21 4.44 6.30
N SER A 297 24.17 4.55 5.45
CA SER A 297 23.61 5.84 5.04
C SER A 297 23.06 6.65 6.22
N TYR A 298 22.47 5.99 7.22
CA TYR A 298 21.85 6.66 8.37
C TYR A 298 22.83 6.92 9.53
N THR A 299 24.08 6.46 9.44
CA THR A 299 25.13 6.69 10.44
C THR A 299 26.27 7.57 9.93
N ALA A 300 26.40 7.76 8.62
CA ALA A 300 27.45 8.56 8.00
C ALA A 300 27.26 10.08 8.14
N GLU A 301 26.12 10.55 8.64
CA GLU A 301 25.84 11.96 8.94
C GLU A 301 25.42 12.17 10.41
N ALA A 302 26.32 11.79 11.33
CA ALA A 302 26.25 12.20 12.75
C ALA A 302 27.51 12.99 13.13
#